data_AF-A0A3M1ZMC7-F1
#
_entry.id   AF-A0A3M1ZMC7-F1
#
_cell.length_a   1.000
_cell.length_b   1.000
_cell.length_c   1.000
_cell.angle_alpha   90.00
_cell.angle_beta   90.00
_cell.angle_gamma   90.00
#
_symmetry.space_group_name_H-M   'P 1'
#
loop_
_entity.id
_entity.type
_entity.pdbx_description
1 polymer ?
#
loop_
_entity_poly.entity_id
_entity_poly.type
_entity_poly.pdbx_seq_one_letter_code
_entity_poly.pdbx_strand_id
1 'polypeptide(L)'
;MRVACLVLLLVLAACAHPPTQEMAHARSAIQTAKSLPGNNPQADDEIRQAEQELQAASQAIREKNFALAREKALNAKHRARRAAKLKQQSEQ
;
A
#
# COMPACT_ATOMS: atom_id res chain seq x y z
N MET A 1 -16.44 3.73 -43.02
CA MET A 1 -15.02 4.08 -42.79
C MET A 1 -14.76 5.02 -41.59
N ARG A 2 -15.68 5.19 -40.62
CA ARG A 2 -15.47 6.05 -39.43
C ARG A 2 -15.37 5.28 -38.11
N VAL A 3 -15.99 4.10 -38.04
CA VAL A 3 -16.07 3.29 -36.80
C VAL A 3 -14.78 2.49 -36.57
N ALA A 4 -14.08 2.08 -37.63
CA ALA A 4 -12.84 1.29 -37.52
C ALA A 4 -11.68 2.03 -36.83
N CYS A 5 -11.63 3.37 -36.93
CA CYS A 5 -10.58 4.17 -36.27
C CYS A 5 -10.80 4.32 -34.75
N LEU A 6 -12.03 4.18 -34.24
CA LEU A 6 -12.33 4.41 -32.83
C LEU A 6 -11.97 3.21 -31.93
N VAL A 7 -11.92 2.00 -32.49
CA VAL A 7 -11.65 0.77 -31.73
C VAL A 7 -10.15 0.59 -31.44
N LEU A 8 -9.26 1.17 -32.25
CA LEU A 8 -7.82 0.98 -32.12
C LEU A 8 -7.19 1.75 -30.94
N LEU A 9 -7.84 2.81 -30.43
CA LEU A 9 -7.28 3.66 -29.36
C LEU A 9 -7.46 3.09 -27.94
N LEU A 10 -8.27 2.04 -27.75
CA LEU A 10 -8.55 1.46 -26.42
C LEU A 10 -7.53 0.40 -25.97
N VAL A 11 -6.60 -0.03 -26.83
CA VAL A 11 -5.70 -1.17 -26.55
C VAL A 11 -4.43 -0.75 -25.77
N LEU A 12 -4.18 0.55 -25.57
CA LEU A 12 -2.92 1.07 -25.01
C LEU A 12 -2.93 1.32 -23.48
N ALA A 13 -4.05 1.07 -22.79
CA ALA A 13 -4.15 1.31 -21.34
C ALA A 13 -3.53 0.18 -20.47
N ALA A 14 -3.00 -0.89 -21.08
CA ALA A 14 -2.50 -2.06 -20.36
C ALA A 14 -1.00 -2.01 -20.00
N CYS A 15 -0.35 -0.85 -20.09
CA CYS A 15 0.97 -0.69 -19.47
C CYS A 15 0.81 -0.81 -17.95
N ALA A 16 1.33 -1.90 -17.38
CA ALA A 16 1.39 -2.06 -15.93
C ALA A 16 2.34 -0.98 -15.38
N HIS A 17 1.78 0.05 -14.74
CA HIS A 17 2.56 1.11 -14.12
C HIS A 17 2.84 0.78 -12.64
N PRO A 18 3.93 1.28 -12.06
CA PRO A 18 4.17 1.15 -10.63
C PRO A 18 2.97 1.65 -9.80
N PRO A 19 2.58 0.96 -8.71
CA PRO A 19 1.39 1.30 -7.91
C PRO A 19 1.67 2.47 -6.95
N THR A 20 1.98 3.65 -7.51
CA THR A 20 2.43 4.83 -6.75
C THR A 20 1.39 5.32 -5.75
N GLN A 21 0.10 5.24 -6.10
CA GLN A 21 -1.00 5.61 -5.22
C GLN A 21 -1.09 4.70 -4.00
N GLU A 22 -1.05 3.38 -4.20
CA GLU A 22 -1.07 2.41 -3.10
C GLU A 22 0.15 2.57 -2.18
N MET A 23 1.34 2.81 -2.75
CA MET A 23 2.55 3.09 -1.98
C MET A 23 2.40 4.36 -1.12
N ALA A 24 1.83 5.43 -1.67
CA ALA A 24 1.58 6.67 -0.93
C ALA A 24 0.57 6.47 0.21
N HIS A 25 -0.53 5.76 -0.07
CA HIS A 25 -1.53 5.43 0.95
C HIS A 25 -0.95 4.57 2.09
N ALA A 26 -0.09 3.59 1.76
CA ALA A 26 0.57 2.76 2.75
C ALA A 26 1.51 3.57 3.65
N ARG A 27 2.36 4.44 3.06
CA ARG A 27 3.25 5.34 3.81
C ARG A 27 2.48 6.24 4.76
N SER A 28 1.42 6.88 4.26
CA SER A 28 0.57 7.75 5.08
C SER A 28 -0.06 6.98 6.23
N ALA A 29 -0.60 5.78 5.98
CA ALA A 29 -1.19 4.96 7.04
C ALA A 29 -0.18 4.54 8.12
N ILE A 30 1.05 4.16 7.73
CA ILE A 30 2.13 3.84 8.68
C ILE A 30 2.47 5.07 9.52
N GLN A 31 2.63 6.23 8.89
CA GLN A 31 2.94 7.46 9.61
C GLN A 31 1.83 7.82 10.60
N THR A 32 0.57 7.72 10.20
CA THR A 32 -0.57 7.93 11.11
C THR A 32 -0.52 6.98 12.30
N ALA A 33 -0.29 5.68 12.07
CA ALA A 33 -0.22 4.70 13.16
C ALA A 33 0.94 4.98 14.12
N LYS A 34 2.08 5.43 13.62
CA LYS A 34 3.24 5.83 14.45
C LYS A 34 2.97 7.07 15.30
N SER A 35 2.27 8.05 14.74
CA SER A 35 1.95 9.30 15.43
C SER A 35 0.85 9.16 16.49
N LEU A 36 0.09 8.06 16.48
CA LEU A 36 -0.91 7.82 17.50
C LEU A 36 -0.24 7.48 18.84
N PRO A 37 -0.72 8.08 19.94
CA PRO A 37 -0.28 7.72 21.28
C PRO A 37 -0.91 6.37 21.70
N GLY A 38 -0.42 5.79 22.79
CA GLY A 38 -0.78 4.44 23.24
C GLY A 38 0.38 3.45 23.20
N ASN A 39 0.58 2.74 24.31
CA ASN A 39 1.64 1.75 24.49
C ASN A 39 1.04 0.34 24.34
N ASN A 40 0.95 -0.12 23.10
CA ASN A 40 0.42 -1.43 22.76
C ASN A 40 1.47 -2.22 21.96
N PRO A 41 2.14 -3.23 22.55
CA PRO A 41 3.17 -4.02 21.86
C PRO A 41 2.67 -4.68 20.57
N GLN A 42 1.41 -5.12 20.55
CA GLN A 42 0.82 -5.69 19.34
C GLN A 42 0.63 -4.64 18.24
N ALA A 43 0.33 -3.39 18.60
CA ALA A 43 0.27 -2.30 17.63
C ALA A 43 1.66 -2.01 17.04
N ASP A 44 2.71 -2.04 17.86
CA ASP A 44 4.08 -1.83 17.40
C ASP A 44 4.55 -2.96 16.47
N ASP A 45 4.18 -4.21 16.76
CA ASP A 45 4.43 -5.36 15.90
C ASP A 45 3.75 -5.20 14.53
N GLU A 46 2.49 -4.74 14.51
CA GLU A 46 1.74 -4.46 13.29
C GLU A 46 2.37 -3.32 12.47
N ILE A 47 2.92 -2.29 13.12
CA ILE A 47 3.68 -1.23 12.45
C ILE A 47 4.94 -1.80 11.82
N ARG A 48 5.75 -2.59 12.55
CA ARG A 48 6.97 -3.19 12.00
C ARG A 48 6.67 -4.08 10.79
N GLN A 49 5.61 -4.90 10.87
CA GLN A 49 5.20 -5.74 9.75
C GLN A 49 4.68 -4.90 8.58
N ALA A 50 3.98 -3.80 8.82
CA ALA A 50 3.56 -2.88 7.75
C ALA A 50 4.76 -2.29 7.00
N GLU A 51 5.82 -1.91 7.70
CA GLU A 51 7.06 -1.40 7.11
C GLU A 51 7.78 -2.45 6.27
N GLN A 52 7.86 -3.69 6.77
CA GLN A 52 8.44 -4.82 6.04
C GLN A 52 7.69 -5.09 4.72
N GLU A 53 6.36 -5.08 4.75
CA GLU A 53 5.54 -5.26 3.53
C GLU A 53 5.74 -4.08 2.55
N LEU A 54 5.88 -2.84 3.04
CA LEU A 54 6.14 -1.69 2.19
C LEU A 54 7.56 -1.73 1.57
N GLN A 55 8.54 -2.25 2.31
CA GLN A 55 9.88 -2.52 1.79
C GLN A 55 9.84 -3.61 0.71
N ALA A 56 9.11 -4.70 0.95
CA ALA A 56 8.90 -5.76 -0.03
C ALA A 56 8.18 -5.23 -1.29
N ALA A 57 7.20 -4.34 -1.13
CA ALA A 57 6.54 -3.65 -2.24
C ALA A 57 7.54 -2.84 -3.08
N SER A 58 8.45 -2.12 -2.41
CA SER A 58 9.51 -1.35 -3.07
C SER A 58 10.50 -2.23 -3.83
N GLN A 59 10.82 -3.42 -3.29
CA GLN A 59 11.65 -4.42 -3.98
C GLN A 59 10.93 -4.96 -5.22
N ALA A 60 9.65 -5.31 -5.11
CA ALA A 60 8.88 -5.78 -6.26
C ALA A 60 8.77 -4.73 -7.38
N ILE A 61 8.73 -3.42 -7.07
CA ILE A 61 8.84 -2.36 -8.07
C ILE A 61 10.20 -2.42 -8.80
N ARG A 62 11.31 -2.61 -8.08
CA ARG A 62 12.65 -2.73 -8.69
C ARG A 62 12.74 -3.93 -9.64
N GLU A 63 12.05 -5.01 -9.29
CA GLU A 63 11.94 -6.23 -10.09
C GLU A 63 10.90 -6.13 -11.23
N LYS A 64 10.26 -4.96 -11.39
CA LYS A 64 9.16 -4.71 -12.34
C LYS A 64 7.93 -5.61 -12.11
N ASN A 65 7.83 -6.25 -10.95
CA ASN A 65 6.67 -7.04 -10.54
C ASN A 65 5.63 -6.13 -9.87
N PHE A 66 4.93 -5.33 -10.67
CA PHE A 66 3.99 -4.32 -10.17
C PHE A 66 2.74 -4.91 -9.52
N ALA A 67 2.33 -6.12 -9.92
CA ALA A 67 1.24 -6.84 -9.28
C ALA A 67 1.57 -7.17 -7.82
N LEU A 68 2.74 -7.79 -7.59
CA LEU A 68 3.23 -8.08 -6.24
C LEU A 68 3.46 -6.80 -5.45
N ALA A 69 4.03 -5.76 -6.08
CA ALA A 69 4.22 -4.47 -5.42
C ALA A 69 2.90 -3.90 -4.90
N ARG A 70 1.83 -3.98 -5.71
CA ARG A 70 0.51 -3.48 -5.34
C ARG A 70 -0.07 -4.24 -4.17
N GLU A 71 0.01 -5.57 -4.22
CA GLU A 71 -0.45 -6.44 -3.13
C GLU A 71 0.27 -6.11 -1.82
N LYS A 72 1.60 -6.03 -1.86
CA LYS A 72 2.43 -5.73 -0.70
C LYS A 72 2.15 -4.35 -0.12
N ALA A 73 1.93 -3.33 -0.97
CA ALA A 73 1.53 -2.00 -0.53
C ALA A 73 0.14 -1.99 0.15
N LEU A 74 -0.82 -2.75 -0.38
CA LEU A 74 -2.14 -2.89 0.25
C LEU A 74 -2.05 -3.60 1.60
N ASN A 75 -1.27 -4.67 1.71
CA ASN A 75 -1.03 -5.38 2.97
C ASN A 75 -0.41 -4.44 4.01
N ALA A 76 0.62 -3.68 3.63
CA ALA A 76 1.22 -2.65 4.49
C ALA A 76 0.17 -1.65 5.02
N LYS A 77 -0.68 -1.12 4.14
CA LYS A 77 -1.77 -0.20 4.51
C LYS A 77 -2.74 -0.85 5.49
N HIS A 78 -3.12 -2.12 5.28
CA HIS A 78 -4.04 -2.83 6.15
C HIS A 78 -3.46 -3.06 7.55
N ARG A 79 -2.20 -3.51 7.64
CA ARG A 79 -1.47 -3.69 8.90
C ARG A 79 -1.37 -2.38 9.69
N ALA A 80 -0.96 -1.30 9.03
CA ALA A 80 -0.89 0.02 9.65
C ALA A 80 -2.23 0.51 10.20
N ARG A 81 -3.34 0.27 9.48
CA ARG A 81 -4.69 0.58 9.98
C ARG A 81 -5.10 -0.26 11.18
N ARG A 82 -4.66 -1.52 11.28
CA ARG A 82 -4.89 -2.34 12.47
C ARG A 82 -4.10 -1.80 13.66
N ALA A 83 -2.82 -1.45 13.46
CA ALA A 83 -2.01 -0.84 14.50
C ALA A 83 -2.64 0.45 15.05
N ALA A 84 -3.13 1.33 14.16
CA ALA A 84 -3.82 2.55 14.57
C ALA A 84 -5.02 2.27 15.48
N LYS A 85 -5.84 1.27 15.15
CA LYS A 85 -6.97 0.85 15.98
C LYS A 85 -6.52 0.32 17.35
N LEU A 86 -5.49 -0.53 17.37
CA LEU A 86 -4.95 -1.11 18.60
C LEU A 86 -4.39 -0.04 19.55
N LYS A 87 -3.72 0.98 19.00
CA LYS A 87 -3.24 2.14 19.77
C LYS A 87 -4.39 2.92 20.38
N GLN A 88 -5.38 3.30 19.57
CA GLN A 88 -6.56 4.04 20.03
C GLN A 88 -7.34 3.28 21.11
N GLN A 89 -7.42 1.96 21.02
CA GLN A 89 -8.09 1.13 22.03
C GLN A 89 -7.31 1.02 23.34
N SER A 90 -5.97 1.17 23.32
CA SER A 90 -5.15 1.14 24.53
C SER A 90 -5.15 2.45 25.33
N GLU A 91 -5.68 3.53 24.76
CA GLU A 91 -5.81 4.83 25.42
C GLU A 91 -7.16 5.04 26.12
N GLN A 92 -8.11 4.13 25.88
CA GLN A 92 -9.42 4.09 26.55
C GLN A 92 -9.32 3.33 27.87
#